data_AF-A0A2A5AUN7-F1
#
_entry.id   AF-A0A2A5AUN7-F1
#
_cell.length_a   1.000
_cell.length_b   1.000
_cell.length_c   1.000
_cell.angle_alpha   90.00
_cell.angle_beta   90.00
_cell.angle_gamma   90.00
#
_symmetry.space_group_name_H-M   'P 1'
#
loop_
_entity.id
_entity.type
_entity.pdbx_description
1 polymer ?
#
loop_
_entity_poly.entity_id
_entity_poly.type
_entity_poly.pdbx_seq_one_letter_code
_entity_poly.pdbx_strand_id
1 'polypeptide(L)'
;MKKITLVASLLVGLMSMSSASATPFSISMVADNDFAIFSGTSTSINNLLYQNNVGWPSQIITLGTLDFNLAAGDDKFYVLAMGGGGAEENISGLVNGVNMTNSSVSALISTDISSFLIDYSASSAVAAGTYNALLANVQTAFGDSGFSFSSAASSIYISPIFGGSQTVIDQSGFGSGFFFSTNTAHLFSFDAEDVDVSVPEPSILLLFGLGLAGLGVSTRRRKRSA
;
A
#
# COMPACT_ATOMS: atom_id res chain seq x y z
N MET A 1 41.63 -11.55 -33.30
CA MET A 1 40.61 -12.36 -32.60
C MET A 1 40.15 -11.76 -31.25
N LYS A 2 40.08 -10.41 -31.09
CA LYS A 2 39.71 -9.75 -29.81
C LYS A 2 38.24 -9.30 -29.69
N LYS A 3 37.41 -9.53 -30.71
CA LYS A 3 36.03 -8.99 -30.80
C LYS A 3 34.97 -9.86 -30.13
N ILE A 4 35.27 -11.14 -29.86
CA ILE A 4 34.30 -12.10 -29.32
C ILE A 4 34.20 -11.97 -27.78
N THR A 5 35.27 -11.54 -27.11
CA THR A 5 35.32 -11.45 -25.64
C THR A 5 34.37 -10.40 -25.06
N LEU A 6 34.15 -9.28 -25.77
CA LEU A 6 33.36 -8.16 -25.23
C LEU A 6 31.84 -8.39 -25.28
N VAL A 7 31.36 -9.23 -26.21
CA VAL A 7 29.94 -9.62 -26.32
C VAL A 7 29.59 -10.67 -25.26
N ALA A 8 30.51 -11.59 -24.98
CA ALA A 8 30.32 -12.61 -23.95
C ALA A 8 30.27 -12.02 -22.54
N SER A 9 31.09 -11.02 -22.21
CA SER A 9 31.05 -10.34 -20.90
C SER A 9 29.76 -9.56 -20.66
N LEU A 10 29.17 -8.98 -21.72
CA LEU A 10 27.88 -8.30 -21.63
C LEU A 10 26.73 -9.30 -21.42
N LEU A 11 26.74 -10.42 -22.16
CA LEU A 11 25.72 -11.48 -22.02
C LEU A 11 25.78 -12.18 -20.66
N VAL A 12 26.98 -12.41 -20.11
CA VAL A 12 27.15 -13.02 -18.78
C VAL A 12 26.78 -12.04 -17.67
N GLY A 13 27.05 -10.74 -17.83
CA GLY A 13 26.61 -9.72 -16.89
C GLY A 13 25.08 -9.57 -16.82
N LEU A 14 24.37 -9.70 -17.94
CA LEU A 14 22.90 -9.71 -17.97
C LEU A 14 22.29 -10.96 -17.30
N MET A 15 23.01 -12.09 -17.30
CA MET A 15 22.56 -13.36 -16.71
C MET A 15 22.82 -13.44 -15.19
N SER A 16 23.64 -12.55 -14.64
CA SER A 16 23.96 -12.50 -13.20
C SER A 16 23.25 -11.39 -12.42
N MET A 17 22.35 -10.64 -13.07
CA MET A 17 21.57 -9.62 -12.37
C MET A 17 20.34 -10.30 -11.78
N SER A 18 20.46 -10.67 -10.50
CA SER A 18 19.34 -11.12 -9.68
C SER A 18 18.21 -10.12 -9.82
N SER A 19 17.03 -10.59 -10.25
CA SER A 19 15.78 -9.84 -10.09
C SER A 19 15.73 -9.35 -8.65
N ALA A 20 15.81 -8.04 -8.43
CA ALA A 20 15.58 -7.47 -7.10
C ALA A 20 14.17 -7.93 -6.71
N SER A 21 14.07 -8.75 -5.66
CA SER A 21 12.78 -9.12 -5.09
C SER A 21 12.42 -8.06 -4.08
N ALA A 22 11.15 -7.68 -3.99
CA ALA A 22 10.69 -6.81 -2.92
C ALA A 22 11.06 -7.47 -1.59
N THR A 23 11.55 -6.69 -0.63
CA THR A 23 11.71 -7.21 0.72
C THR A 23 10.31 -7.47 1.26
N PRO A 24 10.00 -8.69 1.75
CA PRO A 24 8.74 -8.94 2.42
C PRO A 24 8.54 -7.94 3.54
N PHE A 25 7.29 -7.54 3.74
CA PHE A 25 6.91 -6.64 4.82
C PHE A 25 5.70 -7.18 5.56
N SER A 26 5.58 -6.78 6.81
CA SER A 26 4.62 -7.36 7.73
C SER A 26 3.60 -6.33 8.19
N ILE A 27 2.33 -6.74 8.30
CA ILE A 27 1.27 -5.89 8.85
C ILE A 27 0.54 -6.65 9.95
N SER A 28 0.30 -5.98 11.07
CA SER A 28 -0.68 -6.39 12.09
C SER A 28 -1.68 -5.27 12.25
N MET A 29 -2.97 -5.53 12.04
CA MET A 29 -3.96 -4.47 11.88
C MET A 29 -5.35 -4.92 12.30
N VAL A 30 -6.13 -3.97 12.84
CA VAL A 30 -7.54 -4.12 13.15
C VAL A 30 -8.29 -2.86 12.71
N ALA A 31 -9.56 -3.01 12.36
CA ALA A 31 -10.46 -1.90 12.13
C ALA A 31 -11.77 -2.13 12.88
N ASP A 32 -12.41 -1.04 13.29
CA ASP A 32 -13.81 -1.07 13.64
C ASP A 32 -14.61 -1.36 12.37
N ASN A 33 -15.26 -2.51 12.33
CA ASN A 33 -15.95 -3.12 11.18
C ASN A 33 -15.06 -3.91 10.21
N ASP A 34 -14.59 -3.30 9.10
CA ASP A 34 -14.02 -4.05 7.97
C ASP A 34 -12.84 -3.32 7.30
N PHE A 35 -11.90 -4.06 6.72
CA PHE A 35 -10.78 -3.46 5.99
C PHE A 35 -10.20 -4.33 4.87
N ALA A 36 -9.56 -3.69 3.90
CA ALA A 36 -8.82 -4.37 2.84
C ALA A 36 -7.46 -3.69 2.62
N ILE A 37 -6.47 -4.47 2.19
CA ILE A 37 -5.12 -3.98 1.90
C ILE A 37 -4.85 -4.14 0.42
N PHE A 38 -4.34 -3.08 -0.21
CA PHE A 38 -3.98 -3.03 -1.61
C PHE A 38 -2.52 -2.58 -1.78
N SER A 39 -1.96 -2.79 -2.96
CA SER A 39 -0.69 -2.18 -3.37
C SER A 39 -0.82 -1.45 -4.69
N GLY A 40 0.08 -0.50 -4.93
CA GLY A 40 0.11 0.24 -6.18
C GLY A 40 1.16 1.34 -6.18
N THR A 41 0.89 2.38 -6.96
CA THR A 41 1.73 3.57 -7.07
C THR A 41 1.01 4.80 -6.55
N SER A 42 1.67 5.95 -6.46
CA SER A 42 1.01 7.25 -6.21
C SER A 42 -0.14 7.60 -7.17
N THR A 43 -0.25 6.90 -8.31
CA THR A 43 -1.25 7.19 -9.37
C THR A 43 -2.15 6.00 -9.71
N SER A 44 -1.96 4.83 -9.07
CA SER A 44 -2.70 3.63 -9.42
C SER A 44 -2.83 2.65 -8.25
N ILE A 45 -3.95 1.93 -8.19
CA ILE A 45 -4.12 0.73 -7.37
C ILE A 45 -3.94 -0.49 -8.28
N ASN A 46 -2.99 -1.35 -7.98
CA ASN A 46 -2.57 -2.43 -8.87
C ASN A 46 -3.03 -3.80 -8.38
N ASN A 47 -2.96 -4.07 -7.07
CA ASN A 47 -3.27 -5.39 -6.51
C ASN A 47 -4.11 -5.29 -5.25
N LEU A 48 -5.02 -6.26 -5.04
CA LEU A 48 -5.62 -6.56 -3.74
C LEU A 48 -4.73 -7.58 -3.02
N LEU A 49 -4.24 -7.23 -1.84
CA LEU A 49 -3.35 -8.07 -1.03
C LEU A 49 -4.10 -8.87 0.03
N TYR A 50 -5.09 -8.25 0.68
CA TYR A 50 -5.77 -8.84 1.83
C TYR A 50 -7.16 -8.27 2.07
N GLN A 51 -8.03 -9.07 2.69
CA GLN A 51 -9.29 -8.64 3.27
C GLN A 51 -9.50 -9.44 4.58
N ASN A 52 -9.87 -8.76 5.66
CA ASN A 52 -10.03 -9.39 6.98
C ASN A 52 -11.12 -10.45 7.00
N ASN A 53 -12.27 -10.21 6.34
CA ASN A 53 -13.40 -11.15 6.29
C ASN A 53 -13.86 -11.68 7.66
N VAL A 54 -13.64 -10.89 8.72
CA VAL A 54 -14.10 -11.17 10.08
C VAL A 54 -14.46 -9.86 10.80
N GLY A 55 -15.54 -9.86 11.57
CA GLY A 55 -15.94 -8.71 12.39
C GLY A 55 -14.90 -8.33 13.45
N TRP A 56 -14.87 -7.06 13.84
CA TRP A 56 -13.82 -6.48 14.69
C TRP A 56 -13.53 -7.23 16.01
N PRO A 57 -14.51 -7.81 16.75
CA PRO A 57 -14.16 -8.53 17.99
C PRO A 57 -13.30 -9.76 17.71
N SER A 58 -13.57 -10.45 16.59
CA SER A 58 -12.78 -11.59 16.14
C SER A 58 -11.40 -11.15 15.64
N GLN A 59 -11.29 -9.98 15.00
CA GLN A 59 -10.01 -9.44 14.54
C GLN A 59 -9.01 -9.30 15.69
N ILE A 60 -9.47 -8.82 16.86
CA ILE A 60 -8.62 -8.67 18.06
C ILE A 60 -8.20 -10.03 18.61
N ILE A 61 -9.11 -11.00 18.68
CA ILE A 61 -8.83 -12.34 19.21
C ILE A 61 -7.83 -13.08 18.33
N THR A 62 -7.94 -12.94 17.01
CA THR A 62 -7.07 -13.59 16.04
C THR A 62 -5.97 -12.68 15.53
N LEU A 63 -5.69 -11.58 16.24
CA LEU A 63 -4.73 -10.57 15.80
C LEU A 63 -3.36 -11.22 15.61
N GLY A 64 -2.92 -11.22 14.35
CA GLY A 64 -1.66 -11.80 13.92
C GLY A 64 -0.85 -10.79 13.12
N THR A 65 0.36 -11.21 12.76
CA THR A 65 1.19 -10.50 11.80
C THR A 65 1.12 -11.27 10.47
N LEU A 66 0.81 -10.56 9.39
CA LEU A 66 0.68 -11.09 8.04
C LEU A 66 1.83 -10.56 7.18
N ASP A 67 2.45 -11.44 6.39
CA ASP A 67 3.55 -11.08 5.49
C ASP A 67 3.04 -10.84 4.07
N PHE A 68 3.54 -9.77 3.46
CA PHE A 68 3.19 -9.31 2.13
C PHE A 68 4.44 -9.06 1.29
N ASN A 69 4.26 -9.06 -0.03
CA ASN A 69 5.27 -8.61 -0.98
C ASN A 69 4.62 -7.58 -1.91
N LEU A 70 5.31 -6.48 -2.16
CA LEU A 70 4.91 -5.54 -3.20
C LEU A 70 5.30 -6.08 -4.57
N ALA A 71 4.43 -5.88 -5.57
CA ALA A 71 4.77 -6.18 -6.95
C ALA A 71 5.87 -5.23 -7.45
N ALA A 72 6.63 -5.64 -8.46
CA ALA A 72 7.65 -4.79 -9.04
C ALA A 72 7.03 -3.49 -9.58
N GLY A 73 7.56 -2.34 -9.15
CA GLY A 73 7.05 -1.01 -9.49
C GLY A 73 5.91 -0.49 -8.61
N ASP A 74 5.36 -1.28 -7.69
CA ASP A 74 4.52 -0.74 -6.62
C ASP A 74 5.43 -0.05 -5.58
N ASP A 75 5.14 1.20 -5.23
CA ASP A 75 5.88 1.99 -4.24
C ASP A 75 5.03 2.35 -3.01
N LYS A 76 3.76 1.94 -3.01
CA LYS A 76 2.79 2.21 -1.96
C LYS A 76 1.97 0.97 -1.63
N PHE A 77 1.54 0.92 -0.37
CA PHE A 77 0.40 0.11 0.02
C PHE A 77 -0.72 1.02 0.51
N TYR A 78 -1.94 0.51 0.41
CA TYR A 78 -3.15 1.22 0.75
C TYR A 78 -4.00 0.37 1.66
N VAL A 79 -4.64 1.01 2.62
CA VAL A 79 -5.55 0.36 3.54
C VAL A 79 -6.91 0.99 3.37
N LEU A 80 -7.86 0.23 2.84
CA LEU A 80 -9.25 0.62 2.79
C LEU A 80 -9.89 0.33 4.15
N ALA A 81 -10.15 1.35 4.94
CA ALA A 81 -10.96 1.25 6.14
C ALA A 81 -12.42 1.51 5.79
N MET A 82 -13.33 0.66 6.27
CA MET A 82 -14.74 0.68 5.88
C MET A 82 -15.63 0.78 7.10
N GLY A 83 -16.43 1.84 7.16
CA GLY A 83 -17.31 2.11 8.28
C GLY A 83 -18.66 1.42 8.18
N GLY A 84 -18.98 0.61 9.19
CA GLY A 84 -20.22 -0.16 9.31
C GLY A 84 -21.36 0.60 10.01
N GLY A 85 -21.07 1.80 10.51
CA GLY A 85 -21.94 2.59 11.37
C GLY A 85 -21.62 2.39 12.86
N GLY A 86 -22.42 2.99 13.73
CA GLY A 86 -22.21 2.94 15.18
C GLY A 86 -21.69 4.27 15.74
N ALA A 87 -21.00 4.21 16.88
CA ALA A 87 -20.47 5.39 17.56
C ALA A 87 -19.00 5.68 17.22
N GLU A 88 -18.27 4.67 16.76
CA GLU A 88 -16.83 4.70 16.52
C GLU A 88 -16.53 4.08 15.15
N GLU A 89 -15.54 4.63 14.46
CA GLU A 89 -15.00 4.09 13.22
C GLU A 89 -13.52 4.42 13.20
N ASN A 90 -12.69 3.38 13.20
CA ASN A 90 -11.26 3.58 13.29
C ASN A 90 -10.49 2.38 12.74
N ILE A 91 -9.21 2.63 12.49
CA ILE A 91 -8.26 1.62 12.05
C ILE A 91 -6.94 1.83 12.77
N SER A 92 -6.29 0.74 13.17
CA SER A 92 -5.05 0.77 13.92
C SER A 92 -4.18 -0.42 13.55
N GLY A 93 -2.87 -0.23 13.58
CA GLY A 93 -1.95 -1.29 13.25
C GLY A 93 -0.48 -0.90 13.26
N LEU A 94 0.33 -1.93 13.07
CA LEU A 94 1.77 -1.86 12.90
C LEU A 94 2.13 -2.35 11.50
N VAL A 95 3.08 -1.68 10.87
CA VAL A 95 3.71 -2.10 9.62
C VAL A 95 5.21 -2.24 9.88
N ASN A 96 5.77 -3.44 9.70
CA ASN A 96 7.13 -3.78 10.12
C ASN A 96 7.43 -3.41 11.59
N GLY A 97 6.41 -3.54 12.45
CA GLY A 97 6.50 -3.17 13.87
C GLY A 97 6.43 -1.66 14.16
N VAL A 98 6.38 -0.82 13.12
CA VAL A 98 6.20 0.64 13.25
C VAL A 98 4.71 0.95 13.25
N ASN A 99 4.23 1.72 14.24
CA ASN A 99 2.84 2.13 14.27
C ASN A 99 2.51 3.04 13.06
N MET A 100 1.38 2.78 12.39
CA MET A 100 0.96 3.52 11.19
C MET A 100 0.72 5.02 11.41
N THR A 101 0.60 5.47 12.66
CA THR A 101 0.47 6.89 13.03
C THR A 101 1.81 7.49 13.51
N ASN A 102 2.93 6.78 13.39
CA ASN A 102 4.23 7.31 13.78
C ASN A 102 4.58 8.56 12.95
N SER A 103 5.24 9.54 13.54
CA SER A 103 5.71 10.75 12.85
C SER A 103 6.66 10.49 11.67
N SER A 104 7.29 9.32 11.60
CA SER A 104 8.12 8.92 10.46
C SER A 104 7.29 8.38 9.28
N VAL A 105 5.99 8.16 9.47
CA VAL A 105 5.10 7.58 8.46
C VAL A 105 4.20 8.67 7.89
N SER A 106 4.33 8.91 6.58
CA SER A 106 3.57 9.90 5.84
C SER A 106 2.20 9.36 5.40
N ALA A 107 1.31 9.13 6.36
CA ALA A 107 -0.03 8.64 6.07
C ALA A 107 -0.92 9.72 5.45
N LEU A 108 -1.56 9.39 4.32
CA LEU A 108 -2.60 10.20 3.69
C LEU A 108 -3.96 9.50 3.78
N ILE A 109 -5.04 10.27 3.85
CA ILE A 109 -6.43 9.75 3.84
C ILE A 109 -7.17 10.30 2.61
N SER A 110 -7.90 9.42 1.92
CA SER A 110 -8.70 9.81 0.75
C SER A 110 -10.01 10.50 1.15
N THR A 111 -10.65 11.14 0.18
CA THR A 111 -12.10 11.38 0.21
C THR A 111 -12.87 10.08 0.44
N ASP A 112 -14.13 10.17 0.87
CA ASP A 112 -15.00 9.00 0.98
C ASP A 112 -15.20 8.36 -0.40
N ILE A 113 -14.97 7.04 -0.48
CA ILE A 113 -15.15 6.25 -1.70
C ILE A 113 -16.31 5.24 -1.61
N SER A 114 -17.09 5.26 -0.53
CA SER A 114 -18.18 4.31 -0.30
C SER A 114 -19.17 4.20 -1.48
N SER A 115 -19.42 5.30 -2.20
CA SER A 115 -20.29 5.34 -3.37
C SER A 115 -19.76 4.57 -4.59
N PHE A 116 -18.45 4.31 -4.66
CA PHE A 116 -17.83 3.51 -5.71
C PHE A 116 -17.83 2.01 -5.39
N LEU A 117 -18.04 1.67 -4.12
CA LEU A 117 -18.04 0.31 -3.62
C LEU A 117 -19.41 -0.32 -3.91
N ILE A 118 -19.48 -1.17 -4.93
CA ILE A 118 -20.71 -1.88 -5.31
C ILE A 118 -21.23 -2.68 -4.12
N ASP A 119 -22.53 -2.57 -3.86
CA ASP A 119 -23.23 -3.21 -2.74
C ASP A 119 -22.66 -2.87 -1.36
N TYR A 120 -22.02 -1.71 -1.22
CA TYR A 120 -21.57 -1.20 0.08
C TYR A 120 -22.76 -1.09 1.04
N SER A 121 -22.76 -1.95 2.04
CA SER A 121 -23.84 -2.06 3.01
C SER A 121 -23.29 -1.93 4.42
N ALA A 122 -23.15 -0.68 4.86
CA ALA A 122 -22.54 -0.29 6.12
C ALA A 122 -23.07 -1.14 7.29
N SER A 123 -24.37 -1.05 7.57
CA SER A 123 -24.98 -1.70 8.73
C SER A 123 -25.22 -3.21 8.61
N SER A 124 -24.72 -3.86 7.54
CA SER A 124 -24.85 -5.30 7.36
C SER A 124 -23.51 -5.96 7.04
N ALA A 125 -23.02 -5.84 5.81
CA ALA A 125 -21.84 -6.59 5.39
C ALA A 125 -20.58 -6.01 6.04
N VAL A 126 -20.45 -4.68 6.03
CA VAL A 126 -19.28 -3.98 6.59
C VAL A 126 -19.26 -4.14 8.10
N ALA A 127 -20.37 -3.87 8.80
CA ALA A 127 -20.45 -4.06 10.25
C ALA A 127 -20.17 -5.50 10.71
N ALA A 128 -20.49 -6.49 9.88
CA ALA A 128 -20.17 -7.90 10.14
C ALA A 128 -18.73 -8.29 9.78
N GLY A 129 -17.95 -7.40 9.16
CA GLY A 129 -16.63 -7.69 8.62
C GLY A 129 -16.67 -8.70 7.47
N THR A 130 -17.70 -8.64 6.62
CA THR A 130 -17.95 -9.61 5.54
C THR A 130 -18.04 -8.97 4.15
N TYR A 131 -17.85 -7.65 4.06
CA TYR A 131 -17.86 -6.94 2.80
C TYR A 131 -16.56 -7.22 2.05
N ASN A 132 -16.68 -7.63 0.79
CA ASN A 132 -15.54 -7.93 -0.06
C ASN A 132 -15.36 -6.80 -1.09
N ALA A 133 -14.41 -5.90 -0.81
CA ALA A 133 -14.03 -4.82 -1.70
C ALA A 133 -13.42 -5.36 -3.00
N LEU A 134 -14.03 -5.00 -4.13
CA LEU A 134 -13.51 -5.35 -5.45
C LEU A 134 -12.40 -4.39 -5.86
N LEU A 135 -11.27 -4.94 -6.31
CA LEU A 135 -10.14 -4.17 -6.85
C LEU A 135 -10.60 -3.15 -7.91
N ALA A 136 -11.49 -3.55 -8.82
CA ALA A 136 -12.00 -2.69 -9.88
C ALA A 136 -12.78 -1.47 -9.36
N ASN A 137 -13.49 -1.60 -8.23
CA ASN A 137 -14.25 -0.50 -7.64
C ASN A 137 -13.30 0.54 -7.06
N VAL A 138 -12.27 0.09 -6.34
CA VAL A 138 -11.25 0.95 -5.76
C VAL A 138 -10.43 1.65 -6.85
N GLN A 139 -10.09 0.93 -7.94
CA GLN A 139 -9.46 1.52 -9.12
C GLN A 139 -10.33 2.59 -9.79
N THR A 140 -11.64 2.35 -9.87
CA THR A 140 -12.61 3.33 -10.41
C THR A 140 -12.66 4.59 -9.55
N ALA A 141 -12.72 4.44 -8.22
CA ALA A 141 -12.67 5.55 -7.28
C ALA A 141 -11.37 6.36 -7.45
N PHE A 142 -10.22 5.68 -7.53
CA PHE A 142 -8.91 6.32 -7.66
C PHE A 142 -8.76 7.14 -8.94
N GLY A 143 -9.42 6.72 -10.02
CA GLY A 143 -9.45 7.42 -11.30
C GLY A 143 -10.48 8.55 -11.39
N ASP A 144 -11.31 8.76 -10.37
CA ASP A 144 -12.34 9.79 -10.37
C ASP A 144 -11.75 11.19 -10.17
N SER A 145 -12.35 12.18 -10.83
CA SER A 145 -11.89 13.58 -10.75
C SER A 145 -12.08 14.24 -9.38
N GLY A 146 -13.01 13.73 -8.56
CA GLY A 146 -13.25 14.18 -7.18
C GLY A 146 -12.39 13.46 -6.15
N PHE A 147 -11.67 12.41 -6.55
CA PHE A 147 -10.78 11.68 -5.66
C PHE A 147 -9.58 12.55 -5.29
N SER A 148 -9.31 12.65 -4.00
CA SER A 148 -8.12 13.34 -3.52
C SER A 148 -7.64 12.75 -2.20
N PHE A 149 -6.35 12.89 -1.96
CA PHE A 149 -5.72 12.61 -0.68
C PHE A 149 -5.49 13.91 0.10
N SER A 150 -5.61 13.80 1.42
CA SER A 150 -5.22 14.83 2.37
C SER A 150 -4.38 14.21 3.48
N SER A 151 -3.70 15.02 4.30
CA SER A 151 -2.94 14.49 5.43
C SER A 151 -3.86 13.78 6.43
N ALA A 152 -3.49 12.57 6.84
CA ALA A 152 -4.21 11.83 7.88
C ALA A 152 -3.90 12.34 9.31
N ALA A 153 -3.05 13.36 9.47
CA ALA A 153 -2.63 13.83 10.79
C ALA A 153 -3.80 14.31 11.66
N SER A 154 -4.83 14.91 11.05
CA SER A 154 -6.03 15.38 11.77
C SER A 154 -6.97 14.25 12.21
N SER A 155 -6.80 13.03 11.68
CA SER A 155 -7.58 11.85 12.06
C SER A 155 -6.86 10.94 13.05
N ILE A 156 -5.69 11.34 13.58
CA ILE A 156 -4.96 10.53 14.55
C ILE A 156 -5.62 10.61 15.94
N TYR A 157 -5.88 9.44 16.51
CA TYR A 157 -6.19 9.26 17.93
C TYR A 157 -5.04 8.53 18.63
N ILE A 158 -4.68 8.98 19.83
CA ILE A 158 -3.63 8.39 20.67
C ILE A 158 -4.19 8.09 22.06
N SER A 159 -4.19 6.81 22.43
CA SER A 159 -4.63 6.33 23.74
C SER A 159 -3.50 6.42 24.77
N PRO A 160 -3.77 6.80 26.04
CA PRO A 160 -5.01 7.37 26.60
C PRO A 160 -4.98 8.91 26.61
N ILE A 161 -4.20 9.53 25.71
CA ILE A 161 -3.85 10.96 25.76
C ILE A 161 -5.05 11.85 25.41
N PHE A 162 -5.91 11.39 24.50
CA PHE A 162 -7.11 12.13 24.08
C PHE A 162 -8.34 11.74 24.91
N GLY A 163 -9.16 12.72 25.28
CA GLY A 163 -10.46 12.48 25.90
C GLY A 163 -11.44 11.90 24.89
N GLY A 164 -11.92 10.69 25.15
CA GLY A 164 -12.80 9.91 24.27
C GLY A 164 -12.55 8.42 24.46
N SER A 165 -13.39 7.57 23.86
CA SER A 165 -13.13 6.13 23.71
C SER A 165 -12.95 5.87 22.21
N GLN A 166 -11.95 5.08 21.86
CA GLN A 166 -11.85 4.44 20.55
C GLN A 166 -11.57 2.97 20.85
N THR A 167 -12.65 2.24 21.10
CA THR A 167 -12.69 0.90 21.69
C THR A 167 -11.75 -0.05 20.97
N VAL A 168 -11.76 -0.05 19.64
CA VAL A 168 -10.90 -0.92 18.83
C VAL A 168 -9.43 -0.51 18.95
N ILE A 169 -9.10 0.79 18.90
CA ILE A 169 -7.72 1.26 19.12
C ILE A 169 -7.25 0.87 20.53
N ASP A 170 -8.07 1.11 21.54
CA ASP A 170 -7.75 0.86 22.95
C ASP A 170 -7.56 -0.65 23.21
N GLN A 171 -8.42 -1.50 22.68
CA GLN A 171 -8.35 -2.95 22.86
C GLN A 171 -7.29 -3.63 21.99
N SER A 172 -6.91 -3.04 20.85
CA SER A 172 -5.84 -3.57 19.99
C SER A 172 -4.47 -3.59 20.66
N GLY A 173 -4.25 -2.68 21.63
CA GLY A 173 -2.96 -2.52 22.30
C GLY A 173 -1.89 -1.79 21.47
N PHE A 174 -2.23 -1.29 20.28
CA PHE A 174 -1.28 -0.54 19.43
C PHE A 174 -1.04 0.91 19.90
N GLY A 175 -1.92 1.44 20.75
CA GLY A 175 -1.77 2.75 21.40
C GLY A 175 -2.24 3.94 20.56
N SER A 176 -2.36 3.81 19.24
CA SER A 176 -2.87 4.87 18.36
C SER A 176 -3.42 4.32 17.06
N GLY A 177 -4.26 5.10 16.38
CA GLY A 177 -4.89 4.74 15.11
C GLY A 177 -5.51 5.96 14.44
N PHE A 178 -6.14 5.74 13.29
CA PHE A 178 -6.89 6.76 12.57
C PHE A 178 -8.39 6.56 12.80
N PHE A 179 -9.12 7.64 13.08
CA PHE A 179 -10.59 7.63 13.09
C PHE A 179 -11.14 8.22 11.78
N PHE A 180 -12.37 7.86 11.43
CA PHE A 180 -13.06 8.41 10.26
C PHE A 180 -14.57 8.48 10.51
N SER A 181 -15.33 8.96 9.52
CA SER A 181 -16.78 9.15 9.68
C SER A 181 -17.54 7.81 9.61
N THR A 182 -18.66 7.73 10.31
CA THR A 182 -19.59 6.58 10.22
C THR A 182 -20.14 6.42 8.81
N ASN A 183 -20.29 5.16 8.37
CA ASN A 183 -20.85 4.78 7.08
C ASN A 183 -20.03 5.28 5.86
N THR A 184 -18.79 5.72 6.04
CA THR A 184 -17.90 6.09 4.94
C THR A 184 -16.79 5.05 4.77
N ALA A 185 -16.13 5.06 3.61
CA ALA A 185 -14.98 4.21 3.34
C ALA A 185 -13.82 5.07 2.84
N HIS A 186 -12.63 4.89 3.42
CA HIS A 186 -11.47 5.71 3.11
C HIS A 186 -10.25 4.84 2.81
N LEU A 187 -9.48 5.23 1.80
CA LEU A 187 -8.14 4.71 1.59
C LEU A 187 -7.17 5.51 2.44
N PHE A 188 -6.38 4.81 3.23
CA PHE A 188 -5.15 5.32 3.82
C PHE A 188 -3.99 4.92 2.92
N SER A 189 -3.20 5.88 2.48
CA SER A 189 -2.01 5.65 1.64
C SER A 189 -0.75 5.77 2.48
N PHE A 190 0.18 4.85 2.25
CA PHE A 190 1.46 4.79 2.92
C PHE A 190 2.57 4.56 1.89
N ASP A 191 3.64 5.35 2.01
CA ASP A 191 4.88 5.11 1.28
C ASP A 191 5.56 3.84 1.82
N ALA A 192 5.94 2.95 0.91
CA ALA A 192 6.61 1.70 1.27
C ALA A 192 7.96 1.98 1.98
N GLU A 193 8.67 3.03 1.56
CA GLU A 193 9.95 3.42 2.14
C GLU A 193 9.85 3.91 3.60
N ASP A 194 8.73 4.53 3.98
CA ASP A 194 8.53 5.06 5.34
C ASP A 194 8.47 3.96 6.42
N VAL A 195 8.25 2.73 5.98
CA VAL A 195 8.14 1.53 6.82
C VAL A 195 9.17 0.47 6.43
N ASP A 196 10.32 0.90 5.89
CA ASP A 196 11.48 0.08 5.55
C ASP A 196 11.19 -1.05 4.53
N VAL A 197 10.31 -0.79 3.57
CA VAL A 197 10.01 -1.74 2.48
C VAL A 197 10.77 -1.36 1.22
N SER A 198 11.77 -2.17 0.86
CA SER A 198 12.52 -2.01 -0.39
C SER A 198 11.69 -2.49 -1.57
N VAL A 199 11.45 -1.60 -2.51
CA VAL A 199 10.68 -1.86 -3.73
C VAL A 199 11.61 -2.11 -4.92
N PRO A 200 11.38 -3.17 -5.72
CA PRO A 200 12.16 -3.44 -6.93
C PRO A 200 11.94 -2.37 -8.00
N GLU A 201 13.04 -1.86 -8.57
CA GLU A 201 12.93 -0.96 -9.72
C GLU A 201 12.25 -1.65 -10.92
N PRO A 202 11.35 -0.95 -11.65
CA PRO A 202 10.77 -1.47 -12.88
C PRO A 202 11.85 -1.75 -13.94
N SER A 203 11.78 -2.90 -14.59
CA SER A 203 12.72 -3.37 -15.63
C SER A 203 12.89 -2.41 -16.84
N ILE A 204 12.02 -1.41 -16.98
CA ILE A 204 12.03 -0.43 -18.08
C ILE A 204 13.21 0.56 -17.98
N LEU A 205 13.63 0.93 -16.76
CA LEU A 205 14.77 1.82 -16.54
C LEU A 205 16.07 1.15 -17.00
N LEU A 206 16.19 -0.15 -16.79
CA LEU A 206 17.29 -0.97 -17.28
C LEU A 206 17.33 -0.99 -18.82
N LEU A 207 16.17 -1.18 -19.47
CA LEU A 207 16.08 -1.19 -20.94
C LEU A 207 16.50 0.16 -21.54
N PHE A 208 16.09 1.26 -20.90
CA PHE A 208 16.49 2.62 -21.28
C PHE A 208 17.99 2.86 -21.09
N GLY A 209 18.56 2.45 -19.96
CA GLY A 209 19.99 2.55 -19.69
C GLY A 209 20.83 1.76 -20.70
N LEU A 210 20.40 0.55 -21.04
CA LEU A 210 21.04 -0.27 -22.08
C LEU A 210 20.88 0.32 -23.48
N GLY A 211 19.72 0.89 -23.79
CA GLY A 211 19.47 1.59 -25.05
C GLY A 211 20.38 2.80 -25.24
N LEU A 212 20.55 3.62 -24.20
CA LEU A 212 21.45 4.77 -24.19
C LEU A 212 22.93 4.37 -24.29
N ALA A 213 23.34 3.31 -23.57
CA ALA A 213 24.69 2.76 -23.69
C ALA A 213 24.96 2.23 -25.10
N GLY A 214 24.00 1.54 -25.71
CA GLY A 214 24.05 1.08 -27.09
C GLY A 214 24.18 2.22 -28.11
N LEU A 215 23.44 3.32 -27.91
CA LEU A 215 23.54 4.54 -28.74
C LEU A 215 24.90 5.25 -28.58
N GLY A 216 25.43 5.32 -27.35
CA GLY A 216 26.75 5.92 -27.09
C GLY A 216 27.90 5.15 -27.76
N VAL A 217 27.79 3.82 -27.83
CA VAL A 217 28.77 2.97 -28.52
C VAL A 217 28.64 3.06 -30.04
N SER A 218 27.41 3.16 -30.58
CA SER A 218 27.18 3.27 -32.03
C SER A 218 27.65 4.61 -32.60
N THR A 219 27.42 5.71 -31.88
CA THR A 219 27.85 7.06 -32.26
C THR A 219 29.37 7.23 -32.22
N ARG A 220 30.05 6.63 -31.22
CA ARG A 220 31.52 6.62 -31.15
C ARG A 220 32.17 5.80 -32.26
N ARG A 221 31.54 4.73 -32.74
CA ARG A 221 32.02 3.97 -33.91
C ARG A 221 31.92 4.78 -35.20
N ARG A 222 30.82 5.52 -35.41
CA ARG A 222 30.66 6.37 -36.61
C ARG A 222 31.72 7.47 -36.69
N LYS A 223 32.14 8.07 -35.57
CA LYS A 223 33.18 9.11 -35.54
C LYS A 223 34.61 8.62 -35.80
N ARG A 224 34.89 7.31 -35.77
CA ARG A 224 36.22 6.75 -36.07
C ARG A 224 36.34 6.20 -37.50
N SER A 225 35.26 6.25 -38.29
CA SER A 225 35.21 5.76 -39.67
C SER A 225 35.00 6.87 -40.70
N ALA A 226 35.11 8.13 -40.28
CA ALA A 226 35.30 9.31 -41.12
C ALA A 226 36.69 9.86 -40.85
#